data_AF-A0AAD2DKD9-F1
#
_entry.id   AF-A0AAD2DKD9-F1
#
_cell.length_a   1.000
_cell.length_b   1.000
_cell.length_c   1.000
_cell.angle_alpha   90.00
_cell.angle_beta   90.00
_cell.angle_gamma   90.00
#
_symmetry.space_group_name_H-M   'P 1'
#
loop_
_entity.id
_entity.type
_entity.pdbx_description
1 polymer ?
#
loop_
_entity_poly.entity_id
_entity_poly.type
_entity_poly.pdbx_seq_one_letter_code
_entity_poly.pdbx_strand_id
1 'polypeptide(L)'
;MPSLRIVVPFIFLLLVDWCSARPLYPLPSRRNDRNRRPLQTFRPYNVAHRGSNGEIPEESAAAYMKAIEEGADFIEADVLATKDGVLICSHDVNLDDTTDIDDHKEFADRKRTYEVQAVNITGYFTVDFTLEELKSLLLKQRYPFRDQQYNGQTLISVLLLLMNLPTKLTCNST
;
A
#
# COMPACT_ATOMS: atom_id res chain seq x y z
N MET A 1 -51.22 -11.21 10.26
CA MET A 1 -50.51 -11.26 8.97
C MET A 1 -50.57 -9.87 8.35
N PRO A 2 -49.46 -9.13 8.25
CA PRO A 2 -49.48 -7.78 7.68
C PRO A 2 -49.87 -7.84 6.20
N SER A 3 -50.77 -6.96 5.79
CA SER A 3 -51.37 -6.98 4.44
C SER A 3 -50.31 -6.73 3.36
N LEU A 4 -50.34 -7.54 2.30
CA LEU A 4 -49.46 -7.48 1.13
C LEU A 4 -49.40 -6.09 0.46
N ARG A 5 -50.40 -5.22 0.72
CA ARG A 5 -50.49 -3.85 0.20
C ARG A 5 -49.50 -2.85 0.82
N ILE A 6 -48.89 -3.16 1.97
CA ILE A 6 -47.97 -2.25 2.69
C ILE A 6 -46.50 -2.59 2.41
N VAL A 7 -46.18 -3.84 2.08
CA VAL A 7 -44.80 -4.32 1.91
C VAL A 7 -44.21 -3.91 0.54
N VAL A 8 -45.04 -3.89 -0.50
CA VAL A 8 -44.63 -3.56 -1.88
C VAL A 8 -44.04 -2.15 -2.03
N PRO A 9 -44.63 -1.05 -1.50
CA PRO A 9 -44.03 0.27 -1.63
C PRO A 9 -42.72 0.44 -0.85
N PHE A 10 -42.55 -0.28 0.27
CA PHE A 10 -41.30 -0.25 1.06
C PHE A 10 -40.13 -0.97 0.37
N ILE A 11 -40.40 -2.09 -0.31
CA ILE A 11 -39.38 -2.78 -1.13
C ILE A 11 -38.98 -1.93 -2.34
N PHE A 12 -39.94 -1.20 -2.93
CA PHE A 12 -39.66 -0.31 -4.05
C PHE A 12 -38.80 0.90 -3.63
N LEU A 13 -39.04 1.48 -2.45
CA LEU A 13 -38.19 2.55 -1.90
C LEU A 13 -36.75 2.08 -1.64
N LEU A 14 -36.57 0.88 -1.08
CA LEU A 14 -35.24 0.29 -0.85
C LEU A 14 -34.48 -0.05 -2.15
N LEU A 15 -35.18 -0.37 -3.24
CA LEU A 15 -34.58 -0.61 -4.56
C LEU A 15 -34.15 0.68 -5.27
N VAL A 16 -34.84 1.79 -5.02
CA VAL A 16 -34.51 3.09 -5.62
C VAL A 16 -33.30 3.72 -4.90
N ASP A 17 -33.19 3.58 -3.57
CA ASP A 17 -32.01 4.02 -2.81
C ASP A 17 -30.73 3.22 -3.12
N TRP A 18 -30.87 1.98 -3.62
CA TRP A 18 -29.73 1.15 -4.02
C TRP A 18 -29.14 1.51 -5.40
N CYS A 19 -29.86 2.28 -6.23
CA CYS A 19 -29.37 2.69 -7.55
C CYS A 19 -28.50 3.97 -7.51
N SER A 20 -28.56 4.77 -6.44
CA SER A 20 -27.85 6.06 -6.36
C SER A 20 -26.45 6.02 -5.73
N ALA A 21 -25.98 4.88 -5.21
CA ALA A 21 -24.74 4.81 -4.45
C ALA A 21 -23.56 4.15 -5.19
N ARG A 22 -23.48 4.24 -6.52
CA ARG A 22 -22.21 4.01 -7.23
C ARG A 22 -21.62 5.38 -7.58
N PRO A 23 -20.59 5.87 -6.86
CA PRO A 23 -19.79 6.96 -7.38
C PRO A 23 -19.22 6.47 -8.71
N LEU A 24 -19.75 7.00 -9.81
CA LEU A 24 -19.12 6.89 -11.10
C LEU A 24 -17.85 7.74 -10.99
N TYR A 25 -16.77 7.18 -10.47
CA TYR A 25 -15.46 7.75 -10.69
C TYR A 25 -15.25 7.72 -12.20
N PRO A 26 -15.23 8.86 -12.91
CA PRO A 26 -14.88 8.84 -14.31
C PRO A 26 -13.48 8.23 -14.42
N LEU A 27 -13.32 7.20 -15.25
CA LEU A 27 -12.00 6.63 -15.50
C LEU A 27 -11.05 7.78 -15.91
N PRO A 28 -9.86 7.92 -15.28
CA PRO A 28 -8.94 9.04 -15.51
C PRO A 28 -8.47 9.18 -16.98
N SER A 29 -8.78 8.22 -17.84
CA SER A 29 -8.29 8.15 -19.22
C SER A 29 -8.86 9.21 -20.16
N ARG A 30 -9.91 9.95 -19.76
CA ARG A 30 -10.57 10.96 -20.60
C ARG A 30 -10.55 12.39 -20.07
N ARG A 31 -9.53 12.79 -19.31
CA ARG A 31 -9.20 14.21 -19.25
C ARG A 31 -8.49 14.60 -20.55
N ASN A 32 -9.10 15.48 -21.33
CA ASN A 32 -8.46 16.19 -22.46
C ASN A 32 -7.45 17.20 -21.90
N ASP A 33 -6.48 16.69 -21.15
CA ASP A 33 -5.42 17.46 -20.54
C ASP A 33 -4.31 17.63 -21.57
N ARG A 34 -4.41 18.73 -22.33
CA ARG A 34 -3.40 19.16 -23.29
C ARG A 34 -2.08 19.62 -22.63
N ASN A 35 -1.97 19.53 -21.30
CA ASN A 35 -0.82 19.94 -20.51
C ASN A 35 0.04 18.77 -20.00
N ARG A 36 -0.22 17.53 -20.42
CA ARG A 36 0.69 16.41 -20.12
C ARG A 36 2.04 16.67 -20.77
N ARG A 37 3.07 16.87 -19.96
CA ARG A 37 4.45 16.89 -20.46
C ARG A 37 4.76 15.53 -21.08
N PRO A 38 5.38 15.49 -22.26
CA PRO A 38 5.78 14.22 -22.85
C PRO A 38 6.74 13.51 -21.91
N LEU A 39 6.70 12.17 -21.90
CA LEU A 39 7.79 11.41 -21.32
C LEU A 39 9.06 11.80 -22.06
N GLN A 40 10.01 12.30 -21.29
CA GLN A 40 11.37 12.56 -21.68
C GLN A 40 12.04 11.27 -22.24
N THR A 41 12.85 11.39 -23.29
CA THR A 41 13.51 10.27 -24.01
C THR A 41 15.01 10.43 -24.27
N PHE A 42 15.65 11.55 -23.87
CA PHE A 42 17.12 11.73 -24.02
C PHE A 42 17.97 10.85 -23.09
N ARG A 43 17.40 10.23 -22.05
CA ARG A 43 18.08 9.26 -21.17
C ARG A 43 17.12 8.22 -20.60
N PRO A 44 17.60 7.05 -20.11
CA PRO A 44 16.78 6.10 -19.35
C PRO A 44 16.19 6.72 -18.08
N TYR A 45 15.03 6.22 -17.66
CA TYR A 45 14.45 6.55 -16.36
C TYR A 45 15.06 5.70 -15.26
N ASN A 46 15.30 6.34 -14.11
CA ASN A 46 15.62 5.65 -12.88
C ASN A 46 14.34 5.48 -12.05
N VAL A 47 13.90 4.23 -11.88
CA VAL A 47 12.74 3.88 -11.07
C VAL A 47 13.23 3.21 -9.80
N ALA A 48 13.03 3.86 -8.66
CA ALA A 48 13.43 3.33 -7.37
C ALA A 48 12.44 2.24 -6.92
N HIS A 49 12.84 0.99 -7.12
CA HIS A 49 12.07 -0.19 -6.73
C HIS A 49 11.98 -0.28 -5.20
N ARG A 50 10.78 -0.01 -4.66
CA ARG A 50 10.46 0.06 -3.24
C ARG A 50 11.24 1.13 -2.46
N GLY A 51 11.60 2.22 -3.14
CA GLY A 51 12.53 3.24 -2.62
C GLY A 51 14.00 2.79 -2.68
N SER A 52 14.84 3.33 -1.80
CA SER A 52 16.26 2.94 -1.68
C SER A 52 16.42 1.65 -0.86
N ASN A 53 15.79 0.57 -1.33
CA ASN A 53 15.63 -0.68 -0.59
C ASN A 53 16.93 -1.46 -0.32
N GLY A 54 18.00 -1.15 -1.05
CA GLY A 54 19.34 -1.72 -0.83
C GLY A 54 20.01 -1.19 0.43
N GLU A 55 19.68 0.03 0.84
CA GLU A 55 20.23 0.71 2.02
C GLU A 55 19.25 0.68 3.19
N ILE A 56 17.99 1.06 2.95
CA ILE A 56 16.95 1.24 3.98
C ILE A 56 15.86 0.16 3.81
N PRO A 57 15.22 -0.33 4.89
CA PRO A 57 14.08 -1.24 4.78
C PRO A 57 13.06 -0.78 3.72
N GLU A 58 12.68 -1.72 2.86
CA GLU A 58 11.83 -1.49 1.69
C GLU A 58 10.44 -0.95 2.04
N GLU A 59 9.81 -0.23 1.11
CA GLU A 59 8.45 0.32 1.26
C GLU A 59 8.26 1.27 2.46
N SER A 60 9.36 1.80 2.99
CA SER A 60 9.35 2.78 4.08
C SER A 60 9.40 4.22 3.56
N ALA A 61 8.79 5.14 4.30
CA ALA A 61 8.90 6.58 4.03
C ALA A 61 10.36 7.05 3.95
N ALA A 62 11.25 6.48 4.75
CA ALA A 62 12.68 6.80 4.72
C ALA A 62 13.35 6.30 3.43
N ALA A 63 13.06 5.07 2.98
CA ALA A 63 13.58 4.55 1.72
C ALA A 63 13.12 5.37 0.52
N TYR A 64 11.85 5.80 0.51
CA TYR A 64 11.34 6.68 -0.55
C TYR A 64 11.99 8.06 -0.52
N MET A 65 12.15 8.67 0.66
CA MET A 65 12.82 9.96 0.81
C MET A 65 14.27 9.89 0.33
N LYS A 66 15.00 8.84 0.72
CA LYS A 66 16.37 8.60 0.27
C LYS A 66 16.44 8.45 -1.25
N ALA A 67 15.52 7.71 -1.87
CA ALA A 67 15.46 7.58 -3.32
C ALA A 67 15.19 8.92 -4.03
N ILE A 68 14.35 9.78 -3.45
CA ILE A 68 14.12 11.15 -3.96
C ILE A 68 15.41 11.97 -3.87
N GLU A 69 16.14 11.88 -2.76
CA GLU A 69 17.43 12.57 -2.55
C GLU A 69 18.52 12.07 -3.51
N GLU A 70 18.52 10.78 -3.84
CA GLU A 70 19.42 10.15 -4.82
C GLU A 70 19.07 10.51 -6.27
N GLY A 71 17.95 11.17 -6.51
CA GLY A 71 17.53 11.64 -7.83
C GLY A 71 16.80 10.61 -8.67
N ALA A 72 16.08 9.67 -8.05
CA ALA A 72 15.15 8.81 -8.76
C ALA A 72 14.12 9.63 -9.56
N ASP A 73 13.75 9.18 -10.75
CA ASP A 73 12.69 9.83 -11.55
C ASP A 73 11.31 9.40 -11.09
N PHE A 74 11.19 8.15 -10.64
CA PHE A 74 9.96 7.56 -10.15
C PHE A 74 10.24 6.74 -8.90
N ILE A 75 9.24 6.71 -8.01
CA ILE A 75 9.16 5.76 -6.91
C ILE A 75 8.20 4.65 -7.32
N GLU A 76 8.64 3.41 -7.20
CA GLU A 76 7.77 2.25 -7.26
C GLU A 76 7.38 1.83 -5.84
N ALA A 77 6.13 1.39 -5.70
CA ALA A 77 5.51 1.07 -4.42
C ALA A 77 4.49 -0.05 -4.62
N ASP A 78 4.60 -1.07 -3.78
CA ASP A 78 3.65 -2.16 -3.69
C ASP A 78 2.53 -1.82 -2.69
N VAL A 79 1.26 -2.09 -3.04
CA VAL A 79 0.12 -1.69 -2.21
C VAL A 79 -0.70 -2.89 -1.77
N LEU A 80 -0.94 -3.01 -0.46
CA LEU A 80 -1.80 -4.00 0.16
C LEU A 80 -2.86 -3.34 1.04
N ALA A 81 -3.88 -4.11 1.42
CA ALA A 81 -4.95 -3.66 2.30
C ALA A 81 -4.86 -4.34 3.67
N THR A 82 -5.09 -3.57 4.72
CA THR A 82 -5.26 -4.07 6.09
C THR A 82 -6.66 -4.65 6.30
N LYS A 83 -6.88 -5.33 7.43
CA LYS A 83 -8.19 -5.86 7.85
C LYS A 83 -9.30 -4.81 7.87
N ASP A 84 -8.95 -3.59 8.29
CA ASP A 84 -9.85 -2.43 8.36
C ASP A 84 -9.90 -1.62 7.05
N GLY A 85 -9.32 -2.14 5.96
CA GLY A 85 -9.45 -1.58 4.61
C GLY A 85 -8.54 -0.39 4.32
N VAL A 86 -7.51 -0.17 5.13
CA VAL A 86 -6.52 0.88 4.89
C VAL A 86 -5.45 0.38 3.92
N LEU A 87 -5.05 1.22 2.97
CA LEU A 87 -3.98 0.90 2.02
C LEU A 87 -2.61 1.23 2.61
N ILE A 88 -1.73 0.23 2.61
CA ILE A 88 -0.35 0.31 3.10
C ILE A 88 0.63 -0.03 1.99
N CYS A 89 1.86 0.44 2.13
CA CYS A 89 2.98 0.08 1.28
C CYS A 89 3.66 -1.18 1.85
N SER A 90 3.59 -2.28 1.10
CA SER A 90 4.22 -3.56 1.44
C SER A 90 4.17 -4.49 0.23
N HIS A 91 5.27 -5.18 -0.06
CA HIS A 91 5.32 -6.12 -1.19
C HIS A 91 4.64 -7.46 -0.89
N ASP A 92 4.89 -8.02 0.29
CA ASP A 92 4.36 -9.33 0.64
C ASP A 92 3.12 -9.22 1.52
N VAL A 93 2.20 -10.16 1.29
CA VAL A 93 1.05 -10.36 2.18
C VAL A 93 1.47 -10.88 3.55
N ASN A 94 2.62 -11.59 3.62
CA ASN A 94 3.22 -12.08 4.85
C ASN A 94 4.22 -11.05 5.42
N LEU A 95 4.14 -10.78 6.72
CA LEU A 95 4.91 -9.77 7.45
C LEU A 95 6.25 -10.29 8.00
N ASP A 96 6.44 -11.62 8.06
CA ASP A 96 7.55 -12.28 8.77
C ASP A 96 8.95 -11.78 8.34
N ASP A 97 9.13 -11.57 7.03
CA ASP A 97 10.44 -11.25 6.44
C ASP A 97 10.83 -9.78 6.58
N THR A 98 9.86 -8.87 6.69
CA THR A 98 10.09 -7.41 6.57
C THR A 98 9.72 -6.63 7.82
N THR A 99 9.18 -7.30 8.85
CA THR A 99 8.81 -6.68 10.12
C THR A 99 9.39 -7.44 11.32
N ASP A 100 9.35 -6.84 12.49
CA ASP A 100 9.67 -7.44 13.79
C ASP A 100 8.51 -8.23 14.41
N ILE A 101 7.47 -8.58 13.64
CA ILE A 101 6.24 -9.21 14.17
C ILE A 101 6.46 -10.49 15.01
N ASP A 102 7.50 -11.28 14.71
CA ASP A 102 7.83 -12.47 15.50
C ASP A 102 8.27 -12.13 16.94
N ASP A 103 8.70 -10.90 17.21
CA ASP A 103 9.08 -10.42 18.55
C ASP A 103 7.86 -9.96 19.38
N HIS A 104 6.68 -9.79 18.75
CA HIS A 104 5.43 -9.34 19.37
C HIS A 104 4.60 -10.52 19.91
N LYS A 105 4.77 -10.82 21.20
CA LYS A 105 4.10 -11.96 21.87
C LYS A 105 2.58 -11.86 21.88
N GLU A 106 2.03 -10.65 21.92
CA GLU A 106 0.60 -10.36 21.82
C GLU A 106 -0.02 -10.84 20.50
N PHE A 107 0.80 -11.03 19.47
CA PHE A 107 0.38 -11.53 18.17
C PHE A 107 0.68 -13.02 17.97
N ALA A 108 1.23 -13.74 18.95
CA ALA A 108 1.60 -15.15 18.82
C ALA A 108 0.46 -16.03 18.24
N ASP A 109 -0.78 -15.82 18.70
CA ASP A 109 -1.96 -16.60 18.30
C ASP A 109 -2.56 -16.19 16.93
N ARG A 110 -1.93 -15.22 16.25
CA ARG A 110 -2.39 -14.65 14.99
C ARG A 110 -1.78 -15.31 13.75
N LYS A 111 -0.86 -16.28 13.91
CA LYS A 111 -0.38 -17.06 12.75
C LYS A 111 -1.54 -17.79 12.09
N ARG A 112 -1.60 -17.71 10.77
CA ARG A 112 -2.60 -18.36 9.92
C ARG A 112 -1.91 -19.06 8.77
N THR A 113 -2.63 -19.95 8.10
CA THR A 113 -2.17 -20.58 6.86
C THR A 113 -3.11 -20.13 5.75
N TYR A 114 -2.54 -19.51 4.71
CA TYR A 114 -3.25 -19.14 3.50
C TYR A 114 -2.60 -19.78 2.29
N GLU A 115 -3.40 -20.03 1.27
CA GLU A 115 -2.89 -20.31 -0.07
C GLU A 115 -2.51 -18.98 -0.74
N VAL A 116 -1.21 -18.78 -0.93
CA VAL A 116 -0.63 -17.61 -1.59
C VAL A 116 0.10 -18.11 -2.83
N GLN A 117 -0.33 -17.66 -4.01
CA GLN A 117 0.26 -18.08 -5.30
C GLN A 117 0.30 -19.63 -5.45
N ALA A 118 -0.81 -20.30 -5.10
CA ALA A 118 -0.95 -21.76 -5.12
C ALA A 118 -0.03 -22.53 -4.14
N VAL A 119 0.56 -21.85 -3.16
CA VAL A 119 1.39 -22.45 -2.10
C VAL A 119 0.80 -22.13 -0.74
N ASN A 120 0.68 -23.14 0.14
CA ASN A 120 0.27 -22.91 1.52
C ASN A 120 1.43 -22.28 2.32
N ILE A 121 1.25 -21.02 2.70
CA ILE A 121 2.19 -20.26 3.54
C ILE A 121 1.58 -20.11 4.92
N THR A 122 2.37 -20.38 5.96
CA THR A 122 1.99 -20.13 7.36
C THR A 122 2.82 -18.98 7.90
N GLY A 123 2.18 -17.95 8.44
CA GLY A 123 2.84 -16.72 8.87
C GLY A 123 1.83 -15.68 9.37
N TYR A 124 2.25 -14.41 9.41
CA TYR A 124 1.40 -13.29 9.78
C TYR A 124 0.97 -12.48 8.56
N PHE A 125 -0.34 -12.37 8.33
CA PHE A 125 -0.85 -11.79 7.08
C PHE A 125 -1.44 -10.41 7.28
N THR A 126 -1.06 -9.45 6.43
CA THR A 126 -1.57 -8.05 6.44
C THR A 126 -3.09 -7.95 6.57
N VAL A 127 -3.84 -8.83 5.90
CA VAL A 127 -5.31 -8.88 5.92
C VAL A 127 -5.92 -9.27 7.27
N ASP A 128 -5.13 -9.83 8.18
CA ASP A 128 -5.56 -10.20 9.52
C ASP A 128 -5.38 -9.06 10.53
N PHE A 129 -4.60 -8.02 10.22
CA PHE A 129 -4.26 -6.94 11.14
C PHE A 129 -4.89 -5.62 10.74
N THR A 130 -5.31 -4.84 11.73
CA THR A 130 -5.73 -3.44 11.55
C THR A 130 -4.52 -2.53 11.34
N LEU A 131 -4.73 -1.33 10.78
CA LEU A 131 -3.64 -0.36 10.68
C LEU A 131 -3.03 -0.01 12.05
N GLU A 132 -3.86 0.09 13.09
CA GLU A 132 -3.40 0.41 14.45
C GLU A 132 -2.41 -0.65 14.96
N GLU A 133 -2.74 -1.94 14.78
CA GLU A 133 -1.82 -3.04 15.11
C GLU A 133 -0.54 -2.98 14.25
N LEU A 134 -0.65 -2.75 12.94
CA LEU A 134 0.53 -2.70 12.07
C LEU A 134 1.45 -1.51 12.36
N LYS A 135 0.93 -0.41 12.91
CA LYS A 135 1.74 0.75 13.34
C LYS A 135 2.57 0.48 14.59
N SER A 136 2.37 -0.63 15.30
CA SER A 136 3.26 -1.02 16.39
C SER A 136 4.51 -1.77 15.92
N LEU A 137 4.53 -2.23 14.67
CA LEU A 137 5.61 -3.01 14.09
C LEU A 137 6.69 -2.10 13.48
N LEU A 138 7.94 -2.50 13.63
CA LEU A 138 9.08 -1.87 12.98
C LEU A 138 9.54 -2.69 11.78
N LEU A 139 9.96 -1.97 10.73
CA LEU A 139 10.48 -2.57 9.51
C LEU A 139 11.93 -3.03 9.70
N LYS A 140 12.28 -4.12 9.03
CA LYS A 140 13.63 -4.67 8.93
C LYS A 140 13.96 -5.04 7.49
N GLN A 141 15.25 -5.16 7.20
CA GLN A 141 15.72 -5.69 5.94
C GLN A 141 15.34 -7.15 5.77
N ARG A 142 14.81 -7.48 4.60
CA ARG A 142 14.51 -8.86 4.19
C ARG A 142 15.76 -9.72 4.07
N TYR A 143 16.82 -9.15 3.50
CA TYR A 143 17.99 -9.92 3.11
C TYR A 143 19.18 -9.62 4.02
N PRO A 144 19.91 -10.64 4.49
CA PRO A 144 21.03 -10.47 5.42
C PRO A 144 22.26 -9.80 4.80
N PHE A 145 22.37 -9.78 3.47
CA PHE A 145 23.49 -9.14 2.77
C PHE A 145 23.30 -7.62 2.59
N ARG A 146 22.10 -7.09 2.84
CA ARG A 146 21.81 -5.66 2.79
C ARG A 146 22.27 -5.00 4.09
N ASP A 147 22.39 -3.68 4.06
CA ASP A 147 22.75 -2.91 5.24
C ASP A 147 21.67 -3.00 6.32
N GLN A 148 22.02 -3.57 7.47
CA GLN A 148 21.10 -3.80 8.58
C GLN A 148 20.98 -2.60 9.53
N GLN A 149 21.77 -1.53 9.33
CA GLN A 149 21.88 -0.43 10.30
C GLN A 149 20.56 0.32 10.53
N TYR A 150 19.62 0.25 9.59
CA TYR A 150 18.33 0.95 9.63
C TYR A 150 17.15 0.08 10.09
N ASN A 151 17.39 -1.18 10.45
CA ASN A 151 16.34 -2.05 11.01
C ASN A 151 15.81 -1.45 12.33
N GLY A 152 14.51 -1.59 12.59
CA GLY A 152 13.92 -1.15 13.85
C GLY A 152 13.73 0.37 13.97
N GLN A 153 13.87 1.12 12.87
CA GLN A 153 13.82 2.60 12.90
C GLN A 153 12.58 3.20 12.24
N THR A 154 11.88 2.42 11.40
CA THR A 154 10.77 2.91 10.58
C THR A 154 9.55 2.02 10.72
N LEU A 155 8.38 2.63 10.53
CA LEU A 155 7.08 1.95 10.59
C LEU A 155 6.59 1.62 9.19
N ILE A 156 5.62 0.70 9.10
CA ILE A 156 4.85 0.47 7.87
C ILE A 156 4.25 1.79 7.37
N SER A 157 4.46 2.09 6.10
CA SER A 157 3.97 3.32 5.48
C SER A 157 2.56 3.15 4.95
N VAL A 158 1.70 4.14 5.22
CA VAL A 158 0.36 4.22 4.62
C VAL A 158 0.49 4.84 3.23
N LEU A 159 -0.24 4.35 2.23
CA LEU A 159 -0.16 4.88 0.86
C LEU A 159 -0.40 6.39 0.80
N LEU A 160 -1.33 6.91 1.62
CA LEU A 160 -1.60 8.33 1.72
C LEU A 160 -0.37 9.14 2.19
N LEU A 161 0.50 8.58 3.03
CA LEU A 161 1.73 9.23 3.46
C LEU A 161 2.70 9.36 2.29
N LEU A 162 2.88 8.28 1.51
CA LEU A 162 3.70 8.29 0.29
C LEU A 162 3.24 9.37 -0.71
N MET A 163 1.94 9.46 -0.95
CA MET A 163 1.37 10.46 -1.88
C MET A 163 1.60 11.91 -1.45
N ASN A 164 1.88 12.15 -0.16
CA ASN A 164 2.15 13.47 0.40
C ASN A 164 3.65 13.77 0.60
N LEU A 165 4.56 12.86 0.20
CA LEU A 165 5.99 13.14 0.25
C LEU A 165 6.33 14.35 -0.65
N PRO A 166 7.30 15.19 -0.23
CA PRO A 166 7.68 16.37 -0.99
C PRO A 166 8.16 15.97 -2.39
N THR A 167 7.34 16.26 -3.40
CA THR A 167 7.65 16.00 -4.80
C THR A 167 8.66 17.04 -5.30
N LYS A 168 9.95 16.77 -5.09
CA LYS A 168 11.04 17.36 -5.89
C LYS A 168 11.35 16.53 -7.14
N LEU A 169 10.41 15.73 -7.61
CA LEU A 169 10.51 15.00 -8.89
C LEU A 169 10.23 15.95 -10.06
N THR A 170 10.92 17.09 -10.11
CA THR A 170 10.96 17.89 -11.33
C THR A 170 12.03 17.30 -12.22
N CYS A 171 11.60 16.67 -13.31
CA CYS A 171 12.46 16.35 -14.44
C CYS A 171 13.03 17.68 -14.97
N ASN A 172 14.17 18.11 -14.44
CA ASN A 172 14.89 19.25 -14.97
C ASN A 172 15.47 18.80 -16.31
N SER A 173 14.81 19.23 -17.38
CA SER A 173 15.31 19.18 -18.74
C SER A 173 16.48 20.16 -18.85
N THR A 174 17.69 19.68 -18.62
CA THR A 174 18.95 20.31 -19.08
C THR A 174 19.57 19.43 -20.12
#